data_AF-A0A7C7FXM4-F1
#
_entry.id   AF-A0A7C7FXM4-F1
#
_cell.length_a   1.000
_cell.length_b   1.000
_cell.length_c   1.000
_cell.angle_alpha   90.00
_cell.angle_beta   90.00
_cell.angle_gamma   90.00
#
_symmetry.space_group_name_H-M   'P 1'
#
loop_
_entity.id
_entity.type
_entity.pdbx_description
1 polymer ?
#
loop_
_entity_poly.entity_id
_entity_poly.type
_entity_poly.pdbx_seq_one_letter_code
_entity_poly.pdbx_strand_id
1 'polypeptide(L)'
;MKKLKNKKTKIAILNSEGTPIENAKYSQIIELCVNQPPINPQTGQAVGFGIDDIRKRLRLVDNLNHPKNGHIEMEDADYQLLCDCVTQYKWNKVDQMIVDFVDDVNNANQ
;
A
#
# COMPACT_ATOMS: atom_id res chain seq x y z
N MET A 1 12.98 10.31 6.98
CA MET A 1 13.08 9.08 6.15
C MET A 1 12.55 7.93 6.96
N LYS A 2 11.43 7.38 6.53
CA LYS A 2 10.66 6.35 7.22
C LYS A 2 11.09 4.96 6.78
N LYS A 3 11.04 4.00 7.71
CA LYS A 3 11.39 2.61 7.44
C LYS A 3 10.24 1.69 7.81
N LEU A 4 9.77 0.91 6.83
CA LEU A 4 8.76 -0.12 7.04
C LEU A 4 9.36 -1.49 6.76
N LYS A 5 9.21 -2.43 7.70
CA LYS A 5 9.71 -3.80 7.51
C LYS A 5 8.90 -4.52 6.43
N ASN A 6 9.55 -4.99 5.36
CA ASN A 6 8.87 -5.72 4.28
C ASN A 6 8.69 -7.21 4.63
N LYS A 7 7.81 -7.51 5.59
CA LYS A 7 7.54 -8.89 6.04
C LYS A 7 6.47 -9.58 5.19
N LYS A 8 6.46 -10.91 5.24
CA LYS A 8 5.38 -11.73 4.68
C LYS A 8 4.20 -11.77 5.66
N THR A 9 3.00 -11.89 5.12
CA THR A 9 1.74 -12.06 5.87
C THR A 9 0.86 -13.07 5.16
N LYS A 10 -0.10 -13.66 5.87
CA LYS A 10 -1.04 -14.63 5.28
C LYS A 10 -2.25 -13.96 4.63
N ILE A 11 -2.26 -12.63 4.51
CA ILE A 11 -3.22 -11.93 3.67
C ILE A 11 -3.05 -12.44 2.23
N ALA A 12 -4.11 -13.02 1.69
CA ALA A 12 -4.16 -13.41 0.30
C ALA A 12 -4.52 -12.20 -0.57
N ILE A 13 -3.77 -12.02 -1.64
CA ILE A 13 -4.05 -11.00 -2.66
C ILE A 13 -4.13 -11.65 -4.04
N LEU A 14 -4.75 -10.97 -5.00
CA LEU A 14 -4.71 -11.41 -6.40
C LEU A 14 -3.59 -10.66 -7.13
N ASN A 15 -2.85 -11.36 -7.98
CA ASN A 15 -1.94 -10.72 -8.93
C ASN A 15 -2.73 -10.10 -10.11
N SER A 16 -2.04 -9.48 -11.05
CA SER A 16 -2.64 -8.88 -12.26
C SER A 16 -3.39 -9.88 -13.16
N GLU A 17 -3.12 -11.18 -13.00
CA GLU A 17 -3.76 -12.27 -13.75
C GLU A 17 -4.95 -12.89 -12.98
N GLY A 18 -5.28 -12.36 -11.80
CA GLY A 18 -6.35 -12.90 -10.95
C GLY A 18 -5.96 -14.16 -10.17
N THR A 19 -4.67 -14.51 -10.14
CA THR A 19 -4.17 -15.66 -9.39
C THR A 19 -3.90 -15.28 -7.92
N PRO A 20 -4.39 -16.08 -6.95
CA PRO A 20 -4.08 -15.85 -5.54
C PRO A 20 -2.59 -15.98 -5.23
N ILE A 21 -2.04 -14.97 -4.57
CA ILE A 21 -0.72 -15.02 -3.94
C ILE A 21 -0.94 -15.30 -2.46
N GLU A 22 -0.57 -16.50 -2.04
CA GLU A 22 -0.46 -16.85 -0.64
C GLU A 22 0.86 -16.34 -0.05
N ASN A 23 0.85 -15.94 1.22
CA ASN A 23 2.04 -15.41 1.92
C ASN A 23 2.62 -14.12 1.29
N ALA A 24 1.74 -13.20 0.89
CA ALA A 24 2.11 -11.93 0.26
C ALA A 24 3.07 -11.12 1.14
N LYS A 25 4.02 -10.43 0.51
CA LYS A 25 4.85 -9.42 1.17
C LYS A 25 4.07 -8.13 1.35
N TYR A 26 4.42 -7.36 2.38
CA TYR A 26 3.87 -6.03 2.61
C TYR A 26 4.01 -5.14 1.38
N SER A 27 5.15 -5.17 0.68
CA SER A 27 5.34 -4.39 -0.56
C SER A 27 4.29 -4.72 -1.63
N GLN A 28 3.87 -5.99 -1.75
CA GLN A 28 2.86 -6.40 -2.74
C GLN A 28 1.46 -5.93 -2.35
N ILE A 29 1.13 -5.96 -1.06
CA ILE A 29 -0.15 -5.47 -0.56
C ILE A 29 -0.22 -3.95 -0.70
N ILE A 30 0.87 -3.27 -0.36
CA ILE A 30 0.99 -1.82 -0.52
C ILE A 30 0.82 -1.41 -1.99
N GLU A 31 1.44 -2.14 -2.92
CA GLU A 31 1.30 -1.86 -4.35
C GLU A 31 -0.17 -1.93 -4.80
N LEU A 32 -0.97 -2.86 -4.28
CA LEU A 32 -2.42 -2.88 -4.54
C LEU A 32 -3.10 -1.62 -4.00
N CYS A 33 -2.76 -1.21 -2.77
CA CYS A 33 -3.34 -0.01 -2.18
C CYS A 33 -2.98 1.25 -2.96
N VAL A 34 -1.73 1.34 -3.42
CA VAL A 34 -1.21 2.47 -4.21
C VAL A 34 -1.76 2.49 -5.63
N ASN A 35 -2.22 1.36 -6.17
CA ASN A 35 -2.87 1.32 -7.48
C ASN A 35 -4.39 1.53 -7.42
N GLN A 36 -5.00 1.54 -6.22
CA GLN A 36 -6.43 1.82 -6.10
C GLN A 36 -6.72 3.32 -6.33
N PRO A 37 -7.64 3.66 -7.26
CA PRO A 37 -8.09 5.03 -7.45
C PRO A 37 -8.75 5.58 -6.18
N PRO A 38 -8.54 6.86 -5.84
CA PRO A 38 -9.25 7.50 -4.74
C PRO A 38 -10.76 7.45 -4.99
N ILE A 39 -11.54 7.32 -3.91
CA ILE A 39 -12.99 7.29 -3.99
C ILE A 39 -13.53 8.68 -3.65
N ASN A 40 -14.41 9.21 -4.48
CA ASN A 40 -15.13 10.43 -4.16
C ASN A 40 -16.05 10.16 -2.97
N PRO A 41 -15.90 10.86 -1.83
CA PRO A 41 -16.67 10.60 -0.62
C PRO A 41 -18.17 10.93 -0.75
N GLN A 42 -18.55 11.79 -1.70
CA GLN A 42 -19.93 12.21 -1.93
C GLN A 42 -20.68 11.25 -2.85
N THR A 43 -20.00 10.73 -3.88
CA THR A 43 -20.62 9.85 -4.90
C THR A 43 -20.32 8.37 -4.68
N GLY A 44 -19.29 8.05 -3.90
CA GLY A 44 -18.78 6.69 -3.72
C GLY A 44 -18.08 6.12 -4.95
N GLN A 45 -17.83 6.92 -5.99
CA GLN A 45 -17.23 6.46 -7.24
C GLN A 45 -15.72 6.69 -7.26
N ALA A 46 -15.00 5.81 -7.97
CA ALA A 46 -13.57 5.98 -8.24
C ALA A 46 -13.33 7.25 -9.06
N VAL A 47 -12.41 8.09 -8.59
CA VAL A 47 -11.91 9.25 -9.32
C VAL A 47 -10.58 8.84 -9.95
N GLY A 48 -10.42 9.12 -11.24
CA GLY A 48 -9.16 8.84 -11.95
C GLY A 48 -7.98 9.61 -11.35
N PHE A 49 -6.77 9.24 -11.74
CA PHE A 49 -5.56 9.90 -11.29
C PHE A 49 -5.17 11.09 -12.17
N GLY A 50 -4.77 12.20 -11.56
CA GLY A 50 -4.00 13.23 -12.26
C GLY A 50 -2.57 12.75 -12.53
N ILE A 51 -1.89 13.35 -13.53
CA ILE A 51 -0.53 12.94 -13.89
C ILE A 51 0.47 13.12 -12.74
N ASP A 52 0.28 14.13 -11.89
CA ASP A 52 1.15 14.35 -10.72
C ASP A 52 0.91 13.32 -9.63
N ASP A 53 -0.32 12.84 -9.46
CA ASP A 53 -0.62 11.73 -8.55
C ASP A 53 0.02 10.43 -9.04
N ILE A 54 -0.07 10.17 -10.35
CA ILE A 54 0.61 9.02 -10.99
C ILE A 54 2.11 9.08 -10.72
N ARG A 55 2.77 10.23 -10.91
CA ARG A 55 4.21 10.39 -10.65
C ARG A 55 4.59 10.10 -9.20
N LYS A 56 3.82 10.63 -8.23
CA LYS A 56 4.06 10.38 -6.80
C LYS A 56 3.89 8.89 -6.47
N ARG A 57 2.84 8.26 -6.99
CA ARG A 57 2.57 6.83 -6.77
C ARG A 57 3.63 5.94 -7.42
N LEU A 58 4.11 6.28 -8.62
CA LEU A 58 5.21 5.57 -9.27
C LEU A 58 6.51 5.66 -8.46
N ARG A 59 6.84 6.83 -7.90
CA ARG A 59 8.00 6.97 -7.01
C ARG A 59 7.87 6.08 -5.77
N LEU A 60 6.68 6.04 -5.16
CA LEU A 60 6.41 5.16 -4.04
C LEU A 60 6.58 3.68 -4.43
N VAL A 61 6.01 3.24 -5.57
CA VAL A 61 6.16 1.87 -6.08
C VAL A 61 7.62 1.51 -6.36
N ASP A 62 8.41 2.46 -6.88
CA ASP A 62 9.85 2.24 -7.08
C ASP A 62 10.58 1.94 -5.77
N ASN A 63 10.24 2.65 -4.68
CA ASN A 63 10.78 2.36 -3.34
C ASN A 63 10.37 0.96 -2.84
N LEU A 64 9.17 0.47 -3.19
CA LEU A 64 8.70 -0.89 -2.82
C LEU A 64 9.53 -1.99 -3.49
N ASN A 65 9.97 -1.74 -4.73
CA ASN A 65 10.73 -2.69 -5.54
C ASN A 65 12.22 -2.76 -5.17
N HIS A 66 12.72 -1.77 -4.42
CA HIS A 66 14.13 -1.68 -4.01
C HIS A 66 14.31 -1.67 -2.48
N PRO A 67 13.82 -2.68 -1.74
CA PRO A 67 13.97 -2.72 -0.30
C PRO A 67 15.44 -2.87 0.10
N LYS A 68 15.89 -2.05 1.06
CA LYS A 68 17.24 -2.11 1.62
C LYS A 68 17.22 -2.80 2.97
N ASN A 69 18.06 -3.84 3.14
CA ASN A 69 18.14 -4.60 4.39
C ASN A 69 16.78 -5.10 4.90
N GLY A 70 15.89 -5.52 3.99
CA GLY A 70 14.54 -5.99 4.32
C GLY A 70 13.54 -4.90 4.72
N HIS A 71 13.91 -3.63 4.58
CA HIS A 71 13.05 -2.48 4.86
C HIS A 71 12.73 -1.72 3.57
N ILE A 72 11.52 -1.19 3.51
CA ILE A 72 11.08 -0.20 2.54
C ILE A 72 11.44 1.15 3.15
N GLU A 73 12.39 1.84 2.52
CA GLU A 73 12.81 3.17 2.94
C GLU A 73 12.13 4.21 2.04
N MET A 74 11.55 5.24 2.64
CA MET A 74 10.83 6.27 1.90
C MET A 74 10.95 7.64 2.56
N GLU A 75 10.79 8.70 1.79
CA GLU A 75 10.70 10.06 2.31
C GLU A 75 9.37 10.26 3.05
N ASP A 76 9.32 11.27 3.92
CA ASP A 76 8.15 11.50 4.79
C ASP A 76 6.89 11.84 3.96
N ALA A 77 7.06 12.50 2.81
CA ALA A 77 5.96 12.78 1.88
C ALA A 77 5.41 11.51 1.20
N ASP A 78 6.29 10.57 0.84
CA ASP A 78 5.88 9.28 0.25
C ASP A 78 5.23 8.39 1.31
N TYR A 79 5.71 8.45 2.55
CA TYR A 79 5.10 7.76 3.68
C TYR A 79 3.70 8.27 3.98
N GLN A 80 3.48 9.59 3.98
CA GLN A 80 2.13 10.13 4.18
C GLN A 80 1.18 9.67 3.08
N LEU A 81 1.62 9.70 1.82
CA LEU A 81 0.84 9.18 0.69
C LEU A 81 0.52 7.69 0.87
N LEU A 82 1.46 6.89 1.35
CA LEU A 82 1.25 5.47 1.65
C LEU A 82 0.16 5.29 2.71
N CYS A 83 0.26 5.99 3.84
CA CYS A 83 -0.74 5.92 4.92
C CYS A 83 -2.14 6.27 4.42
N ASP A 84 -2.25 7.32 3.58
CA ASP A 84 -3.52 7.71 2.97
C ASP A 84 -4.07 6.61 2.06
N CYS A 85 -3.23 6.00 1.21
CA CYS A 85 -3.64 4.92 0.31
C CYS A 85 -4.14 3.69 1.07
N VAL A 86 -3.42 3.27 2.11
CA VAL A 86 -3.77 2.08 2.91
C VAL A 86 -5.03 2.32 3.74
N THR A 87 -5.20 3.52 4.29
CA THR A 87 -6.39 3.90 5.08
C THR A 87 -7.65 4.00 4.21
N GLN A 88 -7.51 4.50 2.97
CA GLN A 88 -8.64 4.64 2.05
C GLN A 88 -9.01 3.32 1.35
N TYR A 89 -8.08 2.36 1.32
CA TYR A 89 -8.28 1.08 0.64
C TYR A 89 -9.53 0.37 1.16
N LYS A 90 -10.36 -0.13 0.23
CA LYS A 90 -11.59 -0.84 0.57
C LYS A 90 -11.34 -2.34 0.62
N TRP A 91 -11.08 -2.82 1.83
CA TRP A 91 -10.97 -4.24 2.13
C TRP A 91 -12.32 -4.94 1.97
N ASN A 92 -12.33 -6.09 1.31
CA ASN A 92 -13.53 -6.91 1.08
C ASN A 92 -13.69 -8.05 2.10
N LYS A 93 -12.82 -8.09 3.11
CA LYS A 93 -12.78 -9.12 4.16
C LYS A 93 -12.55 -8.46 5.52
N VAL A 94 -13.21 -8.99 6.55
CA VAL A 94 -12.94 -8.66 7.95
C VAL A 94 -11.93 -9.67 8.49
N ASP A 95 -10.70 -9.23 8.71
CA ASP A 95 -9.57 -10.09 9.15
C ASP A 95 -8.61 -9.29 10.05
N GLN A 96 -8.16 -9.88 11.15
CA GLN A 96 -7.22 -9.24 12.08
C GLN A 96 -5.88 -8.93 11.40
N MET A 97 -5.43 -9.77 10.46
CA MET A 97 -4.15 -9.54 9.79
C MET A 97 -4.16 -8.26 8.94
N ILE A 98 -5.33 -7.88 8.42
CA ILE A 98 -5.51 -6.63 7.70
C ILE A 98 -5.34 -5.45 8.66
N VAL A 99 -5.93 -5.52 9.85
CA VAL A 99 -5.77 -4.50 10.89
C VAL A 99 -4.31 -4.38 11.28
N ASP A 100 -3.65 -5.50 11.58
CA ASP A 100 -2.22 -5.52 11.94
C ASP A 100 -1.34 -4.91 10.84
N PHE A 101 -1.66 -5.18 9.57
CA PHE A 101 -0.97 -4.57 8.43
C PHE A 101 -1.15 -3.06 8.37
N VAL A 102 -2.39 -2.58 8.50
CA VAL A 102 -2.70 -1.14 8.49
C VAL A 102 -2.01 -0.43 9.65
N ASP A 103 -2.05 -1.02 10.84
CA ASP A 103 -1.40 -0.46 12.04
C ASP A 103 0.12 -0.45 11.90
N ASP A 104 0.73 -1.52 11.38
CA ASP A 104 2.17 -1.56 11.08
C ASP A 104 2.58 -0.46 10.09
N VAL A 105 1.75 -0.20 9.07
CA VAL A 105 2.00 0.84 8.07
C VAL A 105 1.86 2.22 8.70
N ASN A 106 0.78 2.51 9.43
CA ASN A 106 0.51 3.83 9.99
C ASN A 106 1.46 4.19 11.13
N ASN A 107 1.95 3.20 11.88
CA ASN A 107 2.85 3.38 13.00
C ASN A 107 4.31 3.02 12.67
N ALA A 108 4.69 2.96 11.39
CA ALA A 108 6.08 2.69 11.02
C ALA A 108 7.00 3.78 11.61
N ASN A 109 7.97 3.33 12.39
CA ASN A 109 8.87 4.21 13.15
C ASN A 109 9.62 5.19 12.21
N GLN A 110 9.80 6.40 12.74
CA GLN A 110 10.84 7.35 12.31
C GLN A 110 12.22 6.70 12.47
#